data_AF-A0A0T7FDN5-F1
#
_entry.id   AF-A0A0T7FDN5-F1
#
_cell.length_a   1.000
_cell.length_b   1.000
_cell.length_c   1.000
_cell.angle_alpha   90.00
_cell.angle_beta   90.00
_cell.angle_gamma   90.00
#
_symmetry.space_group_name_H-M   'P 1'
#
loop_
_entity.id
_entity.type
_entity.pdbx_description
1 polymer ?
#
loop_
_entity_poly.entity_id
_entity_poly.type
_entity_poly.pdbx_seq_one_letter_code
_entity_poly.pdbx_strand_id
1 'polypeptide(L)'
;MPELSCVILGGPNGSGKSSAFGKLKPEGVWINADEIAKTLPESNDGKSKERRASEIALRQIAEMMMGAKGEWCASAAWRRWR
;
A
#
# COMPACT_ATOMS: atom_id res chain seq x y z
N MET A 1 -23.12 -11.09 -2.43
CA MET A 1 -21.74 -11.48 -2.79
C MET A 1 -20.82 -10.55 -2.03
N PRO A 2 -19.70 -10.99 -1.43
CA PRO A 2 -18.81 -10.07 -0.73
C PRO A 2 -18.18 -9.13 -1.76
N GLU A 3 -18.41 -7.84 -1.60
CA GLU A 3 -17.80 -6.76 -2.38
C GLU A 3 -16.27 -6.82 -2.19
N LEU A 4 -15.51 -6.92 -3.27
CA LEU A 4 -14.05 -6.86 -3.25
C LEU A 4 -13.59 -5.44 -2.90
N SER A 5 -13.45 -5.15 -1.60
CA SER A 5 -13.03 -3.83 -1.13
C SER A 5 -11.51 -3.74 -0.96
N CYS A 6 -10.90 -2.67 -1.46
CA CYS A 6 -9.50 -2.33 -1.22
C CYS A 6 -9.44 -0.98 -0.50
N VAL A 7 -8.89 -0.97 0.72
CA VAL A 7 -8.76 0.25 1.53
C VAL A 7 -7.31 0.70 1.53
N ILE A 8 -7.04 1.87 0.93
CA ILE A 8 -5.71 2.47 0.90
C ILE A 8 -5.66 3.60 1.93
N LEU A 9 -4.79 3.45 2.93
CA LEU A 9 -4.51 4.50 3.93
C LEU A 9 -3.26 5.28 3.51
N GLY A 10 -3.45 6.43 2.86
CA GLY A 10 -2.37 7.33 2.42
C GLY A 10 -2.18 8.54 3.33
N GLY A 11 -0.93 8.96 3.57
CA GLY A 11 -0.60 10.10 4.44
C GLY A 11 0.88 10.20 4.79
N PRO A 12 1.37 11.34 5.31
CA PRO A 12 2.78 11.53 5.66
C PRO A 12 3.19 10.65 6.86
N ASN A 13 4.48 10.50 7.09
CA ASN A 13 4.99 9.78 8.26
C ASN A 13 4.50 10.46 9.54
N GLY A 14 4.08 9.65 10.53
CA GLY A 14 3.49 10.16 11.77
C GLY A 14 2.01 10.56 11.71
N SER A 15 1.34 10.50 10.55
CA SER A 15 -0.08 10.89 10.44
C SER A 15 -1.08 9.89 11.03
N GLY A 16 -0.61 8.86 11.74
CA GLY A 16 -1.47 7.89 12.42
C GLY A 16 -2.09 6.80 11.53
N LYS A 17 -1.56 6.52 10.33
CA LYS A 17 -2.11 5.51 9.40
C LYS A 17 -2.23 4.11 10.03
N SER A 18 -1.14 3.63 10.64
CA SER A 18 -1.11 2.33 11.33
C SER A 18 -2.05 2.30 12.54
N SER A 19 -2.17 3.44 13.24
CA SER A 19 -3.10 3.59 14.37
C SER A 19 -4.56 3.60 13.91
N ALA A 20 -4.86 4.20 12.76
CA ALA A 20 -6.19 4.20 12.15
C ALA A 20 -6.54 2.79 11.65
N PHE A 21 -5.59 2.08 11.03
CA PHE A 21 -5.81 0.69 10.60
C PHE A 21 -6.20 -0.23 11.77
N GLY A 22 -5.47 -0.16 12.89
CA GLY A 22 -5.78 -0.97 14.07
C GLY A 22 -7.17 -0.70 14.67
N LYS A 23 -7.74 0.49 14.40
CA LYS A 23 -9.10 0.86 14.82
C LYS A 23 -10.17 0.47 13.78
N LEU A 24 -9.88 0.65 12.50
CA LEU A 24 -10.78 0.34 11.39
C LEU A 24 -10.96 -1.17 11.21
N LYS A 25 -9.97 -1.99 11.60
CA LYS A 25 -9.96 -3.46 11.46
C LYS A 25 -10.59 -3.94 10.14
N PRO A 26 -10.18 -3.40 8.98
CA PRO A 26 -10.72 -3.86 7.72
C PRO A 26 -10.35 -5.32 7.52
N GLU A 27 -11.30 -6.12 7.05
CA GLU A 27 -11.06 -7.51 6.70
C GLU A 27 -10.20 -7.59 5.44
N GLY A 28 -9.17 -8.44 5.45
CA GLY A 28 -8.33 -8.68 4.28
C GLY A 28 -6.84 -8.73 4.57
N VAL A 29 -6.05 -8.68 3.50
CA VAL A 29 -4.58 -8.75 3.54
C VAL A 29 -4.02 -7.38 3.88
N TRP A 30 -3.23 -7.30 4.95
CA TRP A 30 -2.51 -6.10 5.33
C TRP A 30 -1.20 -5.98 4.56
N ILE A 31 -1.09 -4.92 3.76
CA ILE A 31 0.15 -4.55 3.07
C ILE A 31 0.63 -3.21 3.62
N ASN A 32 1.85 -3.18 4.17
CA ASN A 32 2.48 -1.98 4.71
C ASN A 32 3.86 -1.75 4.08
N ALA A 33 4.03 -0.59 3.44
CA ALA A 33 5.28 -0.19 2.82
C ALA A 33 6.43 -0.04 3.83
N ASP A 34 6.17 0.34 5.09
CA ASP A 34 7.22 0.48 6.11
C ASP A 34 7.74 -0.90 6.56
N GLU A 35 6.86 -1.90 6.67
CA GLU A 35 7.28 -3.27 6.99
C GLU A 35 8.06 -3.90 5.84
N ILE A 36 7.64 -3.65 4.59
CA ILE A 36 8.39 -4.04 3.39
C ILE A 36 9.74 -3.32 3.35
N ALA A 37 9.79 -2.04 3.72
CA ALA A 37 11.04 -1.30 3.75
C ALA A 37 12.03 -2.00 4.69
N LYS A 38 11.63 -2.39 5.90
CA LYS A 38 12.53 -3.07 6.86
C LYS A 38 13.20 -4.33 6.30
N THR A 39 12.52 -5.07 5.42
CA THR A 39 13.07 -6.31 4.82
C THR A 39 13.96 -6.08 3.61
N LEU A 40 13.94 -4.87 3.03
CA LEU A 40 14.77 -4.56 1.87
C LEU A 40 16.22 -4.26 2.25
N PRO A 41 17.21 -4.78 1.49
CA PRO A 41 18.58 -4.35 1.63
C PRO A 41 18.75 -2.89 1.20
N GLU A 42 19.77 -2.24 1.76
CA GLU A 42 20.25 -0.98 1.22
C GLU A 42 20.68 -1.17 -0.23
N SER A 43 20.43 -0.17 -1.07
CA SER A 43 20.72 -0.20 -2.50
C SER A 43 21.56 1.01 -2.83
N ASN A 44 22.51 0.80 -3.74
CA ASN A 44 23.35 1.84 -4.28
C ASN A 44 22.74 2.49 -5.54
N ASP A 45 21.50 2.13 -5.90
CA ASP A 45 20.85 2.52 -7.16
C ASP A 45 20.24 3.94 -7.09
N GLY A 46 20.57 4.73 -6.06
CA GLY A 46 20.04 6.08 -5.84
C GLY A 46 18.57 6.17 -5.44
N LYS A 47 17.81 5.06 -5.45
CA LYS A 47 16.42 5.01 -4.98
C LYS A 47 16.38 4.77 -3.47
N SER A 48 15.67 5.63 -2.75
CA SER A 48 15.42 5.45 -1.31
C SER A 48 14.73 4.09 -1.04
N LYS A 49 15.01 3.53 0.14
CA LYS A 49 14.46 2.24 0.58
C LYS A 49 12.93 2.27 0.65
N GLU A 50 12.39 3.41 1.07
CA GLU A 50 10.95 3.71 1.16
C GLU A 50 10.29 3.69 -0.22
N ARG A 51 10.95 4.26 -1.23
CA ARG A 51 10.42 4.29 -2.60
C ARG A 51 10.32 2.89 -3.18
N ARG A 52 11.35 2.06 -3.02
CA ARG A 52 11.35 0.66 -3.47
C ARG A 52 10.29 -0.16 -2.74
N ALA A 53 10.16 0.03 -1.43
CA ALA A 53 9.14 -0.64 -0.64
C ALA A 53 7.72 -0.27 -1.08
N SER A 54 7.50 1.01 -1.40
CA SER A 54 6.23 1.50 -1.94
C SER A 54 5.91 0.89 -3.31
N GLU A 55 6.90 0.80 -4.21
CA GLU A 55 6.75 0.14 -5.52
C GLU A 55 6.36 -1.35 -5.36
N ILE A 56 6.95 -2.06 -4.40
CA ILE A 56 6.61 -3.47 -4.11
C ILE A 56 5.20 -3.59 -3.53
N ALA A 57 4.83 -2.74 -2.56
CA ALA A 57 3.48 -2.72 -1.99
C ALA A 57 2.41 -2.53 -3.08
N LEU A 58 2.65 -1.62 -4.03
CA LEU A 58 1.75 -1.37 -5.15
C LEU A 58 1.65 -2.58 -6.09
N ARG A 59 2.76 -3.27 -6.36
CA ARG A 59 2.74 -4.50 -7.18
C ARG A 59 1.92 -5.60 -6.51
N GLN A 60 2.08 -5.81 -5.21
CA GLN A 60 1.29 -6.80 -4.47
C GLN A 60 -0.21 -6.45 -4.50
N ILE A 61 -0.55 -5.17 -4.33
CA ILE A 61 -1.95 -4.71 -4.46
C ILE A 61 -2.46 -4.98 -5.89
N ALA A 62 -1.68 -4.59 -6.91
CA ALA A 62 -2.06 -4.81 -8.32
C ALA A 62 -2.21 -6.30 -8.66
N GLU A 63 -1.36 -7.18 -8.16
CA GLU A 63 -1.47 -8.63 -8.34
C GLU A 63 -2.74 -9.18 -7.72
N MET A 64 -3.08 -8.74 -6.49
CA MET A 64 -4.34 -9.11 -5.85
C MET A 64 -5.56 -8.57 -6.59
N MET A 65 -5.47 -7.36 -7.15
CA MET A 65 -6.53 -6.75 -7.95
C MET A 65 -6.69 -7.41 -9.31
N MET A 66 -5.60 -7.82 -9.98
CA MET A 66 -5.65 -8.47 -11.29
C MET A 66 -6.02 -9.95 -11.20
N GLY A 67 -5.70 -10.62 -10.09
CA GLY A 67 -6.20 -11.96 -9.79
C GLY A 67 -7.71 -11.99 -9.53
N ALA A 68 -8.28 -10.87 -9.10
CA ALA A 68 -9.71 -10.68 -8.91
C ALA A 68 -10.38 -10.28 -10.24
N LYS A 69 -10.77 -11.27 -11.05
CA LYS A 69 -11.62 -11.07 -12.23
C LYS A 69 -12.99 -10.50 -11.81
N GLY A 70 -13.17 -9.19 -11.91
CA GLY A 70 -14.49 -8.54 -11.81
C GLY A 70 -14.38 -7.04 -11.55
N GLU A 71 -14.85 -6.26 -12.52
CA GLU A 71 -15.14 -4.81 -12.54
C GLU A 71 -14.88 -3.99 -11.26
N TRP A 72 -13.96 -3.01 -11.31
CA TRP A 72 -13.91 -1.94 -10.29
C TRP A 72 -13.66 -0.54 -10.85
N CYS A 73 -14.42 0.39 -10.27
CA CYS A 73 -14.39 1.84 -10.42
C CYS A 73 -13.34 2.43 -9.48
N ALA A 74 -12.21 2.93 -10.00
CA ALA A 74 -11.08 3.41 -9.20
C ALA A 74 -11.22 4.91 -8.85
N SER A 75 -11.04 5.25 -7.57
CA SER A 75 -10.74 6.61 -7.12
C SER A 75 -9.37 6.62 -6.44
N ALA A 76 -8.42 7.37 -7.00
CA ALA A 76 -7.03 7.46 -6.55
C ALA A 76 -6.73 8.86 -6.02
N ALA A 77 -6.12 8.97 -4.84
CA ALA A 77 -5.59 10.23 -4.30
C ALA A 77 -4.08 10.08 -4.08
N TRP A 78 -3.28 10.81 -4.85
CA TRP A 78 -1.82 10.77 -4.81
C TRP A 78 -1.22 12.11 -4.41
N ARG A 79 -0.14 12.07 -3.62
CA ARG A 79 0.68 13.23 -3.27
C ARG A 79 1.87 13.30 -4.23
N ARG A 80 1.97 14.40 -4.97
CA ARG A 80 3.10 14.75 -5.85
C ARG A 80 4.35 14.92 -4.98
N TRP A 81 5.36 14.06 -5.17
CA TRP A 81 6.70 14.27 -4.63
C TRP A 81 7.34 15.38 -5.47
N ARG A 82 7.73 16.47 -4.80
CA ARG A 82 8.53 17.55 -5.35
C ARG A 82 9.93 17.43 -4.75
#